data_AF-A0A9P0VT96-F1
#
_entry.id   AF-A0A9P0VT96-F1
#
_cell.length_a   1.000
_cell.length_b   1.000
_cell.length_c   1.000
_cell.angle_alpha   90.00
_cell.angle_beta   90.00
_cell.angle_gamma   90.00
#
_symmetry.space_group_name_H-M   'P 1'
#
loop_
_entity.id
_entity.type
_entity.pdbx_description
1 polymer ?
#
loop_
_entity_poly.entity_id
_entity_poly.type
_entity_poly.pdbx_seq_one_letter_code
_entity_poly.pdbx_strand_id
1 'polypeptide(L)'
;MAVNYLTSVPRLLGRENYDEWAFAVENVFVLEGLNKCIEGTETDTTTLAKAKAKLVLTIDPSLFPHVKDLTTAQEVWTSLKRLYDDSGFMRKIGLLRTLISARLENHDSMEVVHKPDC
;
A
#
# COMPACT_ATOMS: atom_id res chain seq x y z
N MET A 1 10.81 -23.18 19.45
CA MET A 1 9.47 -22.79 18.95
C MET A 1 9.68 -21.92 17.73
N ALA A 2 8.99 -22.18 16.62
CA ALA A 2 9.03 -21.26 15.48
C ALA A 2 8.21 -20.02 15.82
N VAL A 3 8.81 -18.83 15.73
CA VAL A 3 8.09 -17.57 15.93
C VAL A 3 7.17 -17.36 14.73
N ASN A 4 5.87 -17.18 14.96
CA ASN A 4 4.92 -16.89 13.90
C ASN A 4 4.79 -15.38 13.72
N TYR A 5 5.56 -14.81 12.79
CA TYR A 5 5.58 -13.37 12.53
C TYR A 5 4.28 -12.85 11.89
N LEU A 6 3.43 -13.74 11.36
CA LEU A 6 2.16 -13.35 10.74
C LEU A 6 1.18 -12.66 11.70
N THR A 7 1.26 -12.94 13.00
CA THR A 7 0.41 -12.27 14.00
C THR A 7 0.75 -10.80 14.18
N SER A 8 1.91 -10.36 13.71
CA SER A 8 2.34 -8.96 13.74
C SER A 8 1.91 -8.18 12.49
N VAL A 9 1.35 -8.86 11.47
CA VAL A 9 0.90 -8.23 10.24
C VAL A 9 -0.57 -7.83 10.41
N PRO A 10 -0.94 -6.55 10.23
CA PRO A 10 -2.35 -6.16 10.22
C PRO A 10 -3.07 -6.84 9.04
N ARG A 11 -4.38 -7.08 9.12
CA ARG A 11 -5.11 -7.60 7.96
C ARG A 11 -5.28 -6.51 6.90
N LEU A 12 -5.07 -6.83 5.63
CA LEU A 12 -5.40 -5.91 4.54
C LEU A 12 -6.91 -5.67 4.47
N LEU A 13 -7.34 -4.45 4.77
CA LEU A 13 -8.74 -4.01 4.69
C LEU A 13 -9.05 -3.35 3.34
N GLY A 14 -8.02 -2.77 2.71
CA GLY A 14 -8.10 -2.15 1.40
C GLY A 14 -7.08 -1.02 1.29
N ARG A 15 -7.47 0.05 0.59
CA ARG A 15 -6.56 1.19 0.32
C ARG A 15 -6.09 1.90 1.59
N GLU A 16 -6.92 1.93 2.62
CA GLU A 16 -6.67 2.69 3.86
C GLU A 16 -5.43 2.24 4.64
N ASN A 17 -5.10 0.94 4.57
CA ASN A 17 -3.97 0.37 5.30
C ASN A 17 -3.00 -0.40 4.40
N TYR A 18 -3.09 -0.19 3.08
CA TYR A 18 -2.26 -0.90 2.10
C TYR A 18 -0.76 -0.65 2.33
N ASP A 19 -0.34 0.61 2.52
CA ASP A 19 1.08 0.96 2.67
C ASP A 19 1.70 0.28 3.91
N GLU A 20 1.00 0.30 5.05
CA GLU A 20 1.44 -0.34 6.30
C GLU A 20 1.44 -1.87 6.18
N TRP A 21 0.37 -2.43 5.59
CA TRP A 21 0.26 -3.86 5.35
C TRP A 21 1.37 -4.38 4.44
N ALA A 22 1.62 -3.70 3.31
CA ALA A 22 2.62 -4.09 2.34
C ALA A 22 4.01 -4.10 2.97
N PHE A 23 4.34 -3.04 3.72
CA PHE A 23 5.61 -2.97 4.46
C PHE A 23 5.77 -4.10 5.48
N ALA A 24 4.71 -4.43 6.24
CA ALA A 24 4.75 -5.52 7.20
C ALA A 24 4.93 -6.90 6.53
N VAL A 25 4.22 -7.16 5.43
CA VAL A 25 4.31 -8.41 4.66
C VAL A 25 5.72 -8.60 4.08
N GLU A 26 6.30 -7.57 3.47
CA GLU A 26 7.67 -7.62 2.93
C GLU A 26 8.68 -8.02 4.02
N ASN A 27 8.61 -7.40 5.19
CA ASN A 27 9.51 -7.70 6.30
C ASN A 27 9.33 -9.14 6.84
N VAL A 28 8.09 -9.62 6.95
CA VAL A 28 7.82 -11.00 7.36
C VAL A 28 8.35 -12.00 6.33
N PHE A 29 8.20 -11.70 5.04
CA PHE A 29 8.72 -12.56 3.98
C PHE A 29 10.25 -12.58 3.95
N VAL A 30 10.92 -11.48 4.28
CA VAL A 30 12.37 -11.46 4.48
C VAL A 30 12.78 -12.34 5.66
N LEU A 31 12.11 -12.21 6.82
CA LEU A 31 12.40 -13.01 8.01
C LEU A 31 12.20 -14.52 7.78
N GLU A 32 11.24 -14.88 6.92
CA GLU A 32 10.93 -16.27 6.59
C GLU A 32 11.67 -16.81 5.35
N GLY A 33 12.49 -15.99 4.68
CA GLY A 33 13.20 -16.38 3.46
C GLY A 33 12.30 -16.58 2.24
N LEU A 34 11.11 -15.97 2.21
CA LEU A 34 10.09 -16.08 1.15
C LEU A 34 10.10 -14.90 0.17
N ASN A 35 10.98 -13.91 0.35
CA ASN A 35 11.04 -12.72 -0.49
C ASN A 35 11.16 -13.02 -2.00
N LYS A 36 11.89 -14.08 -2.37
CA LYS A 36 12.02 -14.51 -3.77
C LYS A 36 10.70 -14.90 -4.42
N CYS A 37 9.70 -15.30 -3.62
CA CYS A 37 8.37 -15.66 -4.12
C CYS A 37 7.54 -14.44 -4.54
N ILE A 38 7.73 -13.28 -3.90
CA ILE A 38 7.07 -12.03 -4.31
C ILE A 38 7.81 -11.37 -5.48
N GLU A 39 9.12 -11.57 -5.58
CA GLU A 39 9.93 -11.15 -6.72
C GLU A 39 9.71 -12.02 -7.98
N GLY A 40 9.24 -13.25 -7.81
CA GLY A 40 9.02 -14.22 -8.88
C GLY A 40 10.29 -14.95 -9.34
N THR A 41 11.34 -14.93 -8.54
CA THR A 41 12.62 -15.62 -8.81
C THR A 41 12.70 -17.01 -8.19
N GLU A 42 11.74 -17.36 -7.33
CA GLU A 42 11.67 -18.68 -6.69
C GLU A 42 11.08 -19.75 -7.62
N THR A 43 11.68 -20.94 -7.61
CA THR A 43 11.26 -22.08 -8.44
C THR A 43 10.75 -23.25 -7.60
N ASP A 44 11.08 -23.29 -6.31
CA ASP A 44 10.62 -24.37 -5.44
C ASP A 44 9.11 -24.29 -5.19
N THR A 45 8.38 -25.31 -5.66
CA THR A 45 6.91 -25.36 -5.59
C THR A 45 6.39 -25.36 -4.16
N THR A 46 7.12 -25.97 -3.22
CA THR A 46 6.76 -26.00 -1.80
C THR A 46 6.85 -24.60 -1.19
N THR A 47 7.94 -23.89 -1.50
CA THR A 47 8.19 -22.52 -1.03
C THR A 47 7.18 -21.54 -1.64
N LEU A 48 6.88 -21.68 -2.94
CA LEU A 48 5.85 -20.89 -3.62
C LEU A 48 4.45 -21.09 -3.01
N ALA A 49 4.06 -22.34 -2.76
CA ALA A 49 2.77 -22.65 -2.13
C ALA A 49 2.70 -22.10 -0.70
N LYS A 50 3.78 -22.22 0.08
CA LYS A 50 3.90 -21.67 1.43
C LYS A 50 3.78 -20.15 1.43
N ALA A 51 4.50 -19.47 0.54
CA ALA A 51 4.44 -18.03 0.38
C ALA A 51 3.02 -17.55 0.04
N LYS A 52 2.36 -18.20 -0.92
CA LYS A 52 0.97 -17.89 -1.27
C LYS A 52 0.04 -18.03 -0.08
N ALA A 53 0.09 -19.17 0.61
CA ALA A 53 -0.77 -19.43 1.76
C ALA A 53 -0.59 -18.35 2.84
N LYS A 54 0.66 -18.00 3.15
CA LYS A 54 0.98 -16.96 4.13
C LYS A 54 0.48 -15.59 3.71
N LEU A 55 0.67 -15.22 2.43
CA LEU A 55 0.17 -13.96 1.89
C LEU A 55 -1.35 -13.86 2.03
N VAL A 56 -2.08 -14.90 1.61
CA VAL A 56 -3.56 -14.93 1.69
C VAL A 56 -4.06 -14.82 3.12
N LEU A 57 -3.35 -15.40 4.10
CA LEU A 57 -3.71 -15.30 5.52
C LEU A 57 -3.58 -13.89 6.10
N THR A 58 -2.84 -12.99 5.44
CA THR A 58 -2.73 -11.58 5.84
C THR A 58 -3.83 -10.68 5.23
N ILE A 59 -4.72 -11.25 4.41
CA ILE A 59 -5.76 -10.51 3.69
C ILE A 59 -7.10 -10.69 4.41
N ASP A 60 -7.94 -9.65 4.43
CA ASP A 60 -9.30 -9.78 4.92
C ASP A 60 -10.16 -10.67 3.99
N PRO A 61 -11.00 -11.58 4.54
CA PRO A 61 -11.83 -12.47 3.73
C PRO A 61 -12.73 -11.77 2.70
N SER A 62 -13.12 -10.52 2.95
CA SER A 62 -13.90 -9.72 1.99
C SER A 62 -13.18 -9.53 0.65
N LEU A 63 -11.84 -9.64 0.62
CA LEU A 63 -11.01 -9.45 -0.56
C LEU A 63 -10.66 -10.75 -1.28
N PHE A 64 -11.00 -11.92 -0.72
CA PHE A 64 -10.74 -13.22 -1.34
C PHE A 64 -11.27 -13.38 -2.78
N PRO A 65 -12.43 -12.82 -3.17
CA PRO A 65 -12.90 -12.88 -4.56
C PRO A 65 -11.90 -12.31 -5.58
N HIS A 66 -11.03 -11.37 -5.18
CA HIS A 66 -10.04 -10.76 -6.07
C HIS A 66 -8.74 -11.56 -6.22
N VAL A 67 -8.50 -12.52 -5.33
CA VAL A 67 -7.21 -13.25 -5.25
C VAL A 67 -7.36 -14.77 -5.36
N LYS A 68 -8.58 -15.32 -5.24
CA LYS A 68 -8.85 -16.77 -5.22
C LYS A 68 -8.41 -17.49 -6.51
N ASP A 69 -8.48 -16.82 -7.65
CA ASP A 69 -8.18 -17.40 -8.97
C ASP A 69 -6.70 -17.27 -9.33
N LEU A 70 -5.91 -16.60 -8.48
CA LEU A 70 -4.47 -16.40 -8.67
C LEU A 70 -3.70 -17.61 -8.15
N THR A 71 -2.69 -18.04 -8.90
CA THR A 71 -1.98 -19.30 -8.67
C THR A 71 -0.68 -19.12 -7.89
N THR A 72 0.01 -18.00 -8.08
CA THR A 72 1.31 -17.72 -7.45
C THR A 72 1.26 -16.58 -6.43
N ALA A 73 2.20 -16.56 -5.49
CA ALA A 73 2.34 -15.45 -4.54
C ALA A 73 2.64 -14.12 -5.25
N GLN A 74 3.43 -14.15 -6.33
CA GLN A 74 3.74 -13.00 -7.16
C GLN A 74 2.49 -12.42 -7.83
N GLU A 75 1.60 -13.26 -8.38
CA GLU A 75 0.34 -12.83 -8.99
C GLU A 75 -0.55 -12.13 -7.96
N VAL A 76 -0.69 -12.72 -6.77
CA VAL A 76 -1.46 -12.12 -5.66
C VAL A 76 -0.85 -10.77 -5.28
N TRP A 77 0.45 -10.71 -5.05
CA TRP A 77 1.16 -9.48 -4.68
C TRP A 77 1.00 -8.37 -5.72
N THR A 78 1.22 -8.70 -7.00
CA THR A 78 1.13 -7.75 -8.11
C THR A 78 -0.31 -7.26 -8.32
N SER A 79 -1.30 -8.14 -8.16
CA SER A 79 -2.71 -7.76 -8.25
C SER A 79 -3.09 -6.78 -7.14
N LEU A 80 -2.73 -7.08 -5.88
CA LEU A 80 -2.99 -6.19 -4.74
C LEU A 80 -2.27 -4.85 -4.87
N LYS A 81 -1.01 -4.88 -5.31
CA LYS A 81 -0.25 -3.67 -5.63
C LYS A 81 -0.96 -2.83 -6.68
N ARG A 82 -1.35 -3.42 -7.80
CA ARG A 82 -2.10 -2.70 -8.83
C ARG A 82 -3.44 -2.12 -8.33
N LEU A 83 -4.13 -2.79 -7.41
CA LEU A 83 -5.44 -2.33 -6.92
C LEU A 83 -5.34 -1.19 -5.89
N TYR A 84 -4.28 -1.18 -5.09
CA TYR A 84 -4.20 -0.31 -3.90
C TYR A 84 -3.00 0.66 -3.89
N ASP A 85 -1.96 0.41 -4.70
CA ASP A 85 -0.73 1.25 -4.82
C ASP A 85 -0.91 2.49 -5.74
N ASP A 86 -2.16 2.87 -6.05
CA ASP A 86 -2.48 4.13 -6.75
C ASP A 86 -2.14 5.39 -5.93
N SER A 87 -1.57 5.22 -4.74
CA SER A 87 -1.18 6.27 -3.80
C SER A 87 -0.29 7.31 -4.48
N GLY A 88 0.57 6.92 -5.42
CA GLY A 88 1.41 7.86 -6.19
C GLY A 88 0.62 8.90 -6.98
N PHE A 89 -0.54 8.54 -7.56
CA PHE A 89 -1.34 9.46 -8.37
C PHE A 89 -2.30 10.29 -7.52
N MET A 90 -3.02 9.67 -6.58
CA MET A 90 -3.95 10.40 -5.71
C MET A 90 -3.23 11.35 -4.73
N ARG A 91 -2.05 10.98 -4.23
CA ARG A 91 -1.22 11.85 -3.39
C ARG A 91 -0.71 13.06 -4.16
N LYS A 92 -0.29 12.88 -5.43
CA LYS A 92 0.07 14.01 -6.31
C LYS A 92 -1.11 14.94 -6.55
N ILE A 93 -2.31 14.41 -6.80
CA ILE A 93 -3.52 15.23 -6.95
C ILE A 93 -3.85 15.97 -5.65
N GLY A 94 -3.74 15.30 -4.50
CA GLY A 94 -3.93 15.91 -3.18
C GLY A 94 -2.95 17.08 -2.96
N LEU A 95 -1.66 16.83 -3.18
CA LEU A 95 -0.62 17.85 -3.08
C LEU A 95 -0.84 19.01 -4.06
N LEU A 96 -1.26 18.74 -5.29
CA LEU A 96 -1.60 19.77 -6.27
C LEU A 96 -2.79 20.62 -5.80
N ARG A 97 -3.85 20.01 -5.26
CA ARG A 97 -4.97 20.76 -4.68
C ARG A 97 -4.52 21.61 -3.50
N THR A 98 -3.73 21.06 -2.58
CA THR A 98 -3.18 21.81 -1.43
C THR A 98 -2.31 22.98 -1.89
N LEU A 99 -1.46 22.79 -2.90
CA LEU A 99 -0.63 23.86 -3.47
C LEU A 99 -1.47 24.96 -4.15
N ILE A 100 -2.51 24.58 -4.90
CA ILE A 100 -3.41 25.55 -5.54
C ILE A 100 -4.18 26.34 -4.49
N SER A 101 -4.74 25.66 -3.47
CA SER A 101 -5.46 26.30 -2.37
C SER A 101 -4.57 27.24 -1.56
N ALA A 102 -3.35 26.82 -1.20
CA ALA A 102 -2.40 27.67 -0.47
C ALA A 102 -1.95 28.90 -1.27
N ARG A 103 -1.84 28.78 -2.60
CA ARG A 103 -1.54 29.94 -3.46
C ARG A 103 -2.74 30.92 -3.55
N LEU A 104 -3.97 30.43 -3.50
CA LEU A 104 -5.18 31.25 -3.57
C LEU A 104 -5.37 32.07 -2.29
N GLU A 105 -5.19 31.47 -1.11
CA GLU A 105 -5.28 32.17 0.19
C GLU A 105 -4.27 33.32 0.31
N ASN A 106 -3.07 33.17 -0.28
CA ASN A 106 -2.05 34.22 -0.30
C ASN A 106 -2.36 35.40 -1.24
N HIS A 107 -3.41 35.34 -2.06
CA HIS A 107 -3.79 36.41 -2.98
C HIS A 107 -5.03 37.21 -2.54
N ASP A 108 -5.76 36.79 -1.51
CA ASP A 108 -6.95 37.52 -1.01
C ASP A 108 -6.61 38.59 0.05
N SER A 109 -5.40 38.58 0.63
CA SER A 109 -4.89 39.67 1.49
C SER A 109 -4.01 40.64 0.70
N MET A 110 -4.58 41.29 -0.31
CA MET A 110 -4.15 42.65 -0.68
C MET A 110 -5.14 43.63 -0.06
N GLU A 111 -5.01 43.80 1.25
CA GLU A 111 -5.67 44.88 1.98
C GLU A 111 -5.16 46.19 1.38
N VAL A 112 -6.03 46.89 0.66
CA VAL A 112 -5.75 48.21 0.09
C VAL A 112 -5.40 49.14 1.25
N VAL A 113 -4.11 49.43 1.42
CA VAL A 113 -3.61 50.40 2.40
C VAL A 113 -4.34 51.72 2.16
N HIS A 114 -5.23 52.03 3.10
CA HIS A 114 -5.96 53.27 3.19
C HIS A 114 -4.96 54.43 3.26
N LYS A 115 -4.97 55.30 2.26
CA LYS A 115 -4.20 56.55 2.25
C LYS A 115 -5.05 57.63 2.93
N PRO A 116 -4.66 58.18 4.09
CA PRO A 116 -5.40 59.29 4.69
C PRO A 116 -5.22 60.58 3.88
N ASP A 117 -6.32 61.32 3.80
CA ASP A 117 -6.56 62.55 3.06
C ASP A 117 -5.64 63.72 3.45
N CYS A 118 -5.36 64.60 2.46
CA CYS A 118 -4.90 65.98 2.68
C CYS A 118 -6.10 66.90 2.95
#